data_AF-A0A2S7QR90-F1
#
_entry.id   AF-A0A2S7QR90-F1
#
_cell.length_a   1.000
_cell.length_b   1.000
_cell.length_c   1.000
_cell.angle_alpha   90.00
_cell.angle_beta   90.00
_cell.angle_gamma   90.00
#
_symmetry.space_group_name_H-M   'P 1'
#
loop_
_entity.id
_entity.type
_entity.pdbx_description
1 polymer ?
#
loop_
_entity_poly.entity_id
_entity_poly.type
_entity_poly.pdbx_seq_one_letter_code
_entity_poly.pdbx_strand_id
1 'polypeptide(L)'
;MDAKAKVATFIAAQPTSPMRWSILTSCMYMDMLYEMLAPHPLDSDPSVLAFSAPLGPRGSAPLIDLDDFGKYARWVFDTPERSTGLNLHVASEEVVWADLASTFSEVTGKKAWVLEVLG
;
A
#
# COMPACT_ATOMS: atom_id res chain seq x y z
N MET A 1 17.84 7.49 2.29
CA MET A 1 17.41 8.58 3.19
C MET A 1 16.03 9.01 2.71
N ASP A 2 14.99 8.76 3.50
CA ASP A 2 13.60 9.07 3.12
C ASP A 2 13.33 10.58 3.27
N ALA A 3 13.08 11.24 2.14
CA ALA A 3 12.85 12.68 2.09
C ALA A 3 11.52 13.08 2.77
N LYS A 4 10.45 12.29 2.59
CA LYS A 4 9.13 12.58 3.16
C LYS A 4 9.13 12.37 4.67
N ALA A 5 9.80 11.32 5.15
CA ALA A 5 9.93 11.07 6.59
C ALA A 5 10.61 12.25 7.33
N LYS A 6 11.63 12.87 6.73
CA LYS A 6 12.27 14.06 7.32
C LYS A 6 11.34 15.25 7.43
N VAL A 7 10.52 15.49 6.40
CA VAL A 7 9.51 16.56 6.43
C VAL A 7 8.46 16.28 7.50
N ALA A 8 8.00 15.02 7.61
CA ALA A 8 7.07 14.59 8.64
C ALA A 8 7.63 14.84 10.04
N THR A 9 8.88 14.45 10.31
CA THR A 9 9.56 14.73 11.60
C THR A 9 9.65 16.23 11.88
N PHE A 10 9.99 17.04 10.88
CA PHE A 10 10.08 18.49 11.04
C PHE A 10 8.72 19.13 11.40
N ILE A 11 7.64 18.72 10.71
CA ILE A 11 6.28 19.19 10.99
C ILE A 11 5.84 18.72 12.37
N ALA A 12 6.10 17.47 12.73
CA ALA A 12 5.69 16.88 14.01
C ALA A 12 6.36 17.53 15.22
N ALA A 13 7.50 18.19 15.03
CA ALA A 13 8.19 18.97 16.07
C ALA A 13 7.59 20.37 16.29
N GLN A 14 6.66 20.84 15.45
CA GLN A 14 6.04 22.16 15.56
C GLN A 14 4.84 22.13 16.51
N PRO A 15 4.54 23.24 17.22
CA PRO A 15 3.28 23.35 17.95
C PRO A 15 2.08 23.31 16.98
N THR A 16 0.92 22.90 17.49
CA THR A 16 -0.34 22.86 16.72
C THR A 16 -1.13 24.18 16.77
N SER A 17 -0.52 25.24 17.32
CA SER A 17 -1.05 26.60 17.40
C SER A 17 0.05 27.61 17.06
N PRO A 18 -0.23 28.68 16.27
CA PRO A 18 -1.54 29.05 15.73
C PRO A 18 -1.98 28.22 14.51
N MET A 19 -1.08 27.42 13.94
CA MET A 19 -1.36 26.57 12.78
C MET A 19 -1.47 25.11 13.21
N ARG A 20 -2.64 24.50 12.97
CA ARG A 20 -2.84 23.07 13.14
C ARG A 20 -2.18 22.32 11.99
N TRP A 21 -1.68 21.13 12.27
CA TRP A 21 -1.11 20.24 11.28
C TRP A 21 -1.58 18.81 11.53
N SER A 22 -1.62 18.02 10.45
CA SER A 22 -1.78 16.58 10.45
C SER A 22 -0.90 16.02 9.33
N ILE A 23 -0.38 14.81 9.50
CA ILE A 23 0.41 14.11 8.50
C ILE A 23 -0.38 12.85 8.13
N LEU A 24 -0.60 12.65 6.84
CA LEU A 24 -1.24 11.44 6.32
C LEU A 24 -0.16 10.60 5.62
N THR A 25 0.13 9.43 6.19
CA THR A 25 1.16 8.51 5.70
C THR A 25 0.49 7.26 5.16
N SER A 26 0.57 7.05 3.84
CA SER A 26 0.05 5.85 3.18
C SER A 26 1.14 4.83 2.87
N CYS A 27 0.71 3.64 2.47
CA CYS A 27 1.52 2.60 1.84
C CYS A 27 1.40 2.63 0.30
N MET A 28 1.83 1.56 -0.37
CA MET A 28 1.70 1.41 -1.82
C MET A 28 0.22 1.31 -2.23
N TYR A 29 -0.10 1.85 -3.40
CA TYR A 29 -1.45 1.82 -3.93
C TYR A 29 -1.80 0.43 -4.45
N MET A 30 -3.05 -0.01 -4.28
CA MET A 30 -3.53 -1.25 -4.88
C MET A 30 -3.40 -1.22 -6.42
N ASP A 31 -3.51 -0.04 -7.04
CA ASP A 31 -3.28 0.20 -8.47
C ASP A 31 -1.92 -0.29 -8.97
N MET A 32 -0.91 -0.39 -8.08
CA MET A 32 0.39 -0.94 -8.44
C MET A 32 0.29 -2.39 -8.98
N LEU A 33 -0.76 -3.13 -8.60
CA LEU A 33 -1.07 -4.48 -9.12
C LEU A 33 -1.50 -4.50 -10.59
N TYR A 34 -1.77 -3.34 -11.19
CA TYR A 34 -1.98 -3.18 -12.64
C TYR A 34 -0.77 -2.58 -13.35
N GLU A 35 0.25 -2.14 -12.59
CA GLU A 35 1.45 -1.49 -13.11
C GLU A 35 2.71 -2.28 -12.76
N MET A 36 3.56 -1.78 -11.86
CA MET A 36 4.86 -2.36 -11.54
C MET A 36 4.78 -3.73 -10.86
N LEU A 37 3.68 -4.01 -10.16
CA LEU A 37 3.45 -5.29 -9.47
C LEU A 37 2.45 -6.17 -10.24
N ALA A 38 2.13 -5.80 -11.49
CA ALA A 38 1.30 -6.62 -12.34
C ALA A 38 1.92 -8.00 -12.56
N PRO A 39 1.11 -9.06 -12.63
CA PRO A 39 1.67 -10.39 -12.82
C PRO A 39 2.10 -10.58 -14.28
N HIS A 40 3.22 -11.28 -14.47
CA HIS A 40 3.79 -11.56 -15.79
C HIS A 40 3.77 -13.06 -16.08
N PRO A 41 3.71 -13.50 -17.35
CA PRO A 41 3.83 -14.92 -17.68
C PRO A 41 5.10 -15.54 -17.07
N LEU A 42 4.96 -16.72 -16.47
CA LEU A 42 6.08 -17.46 -15.91
C LEU A 42 6.94 -18.05 -17.03
N ASP A 43 8.27 -17.91 -16.95
CA ASP A 43 9.19 -18.39 -17.99
C ASP A 43 9.08 -19.91 -18.23
N SER A 44 8.81 -20.70 -17.18
CA SER A 44 8.67 -22.16 -17.27
C SER A 44 7.31 -22.62 -17.79
N ASP A 45 6.27 -21.79 -17.65
CA ASP A 45 4.91 -22.04 -18.16
C ASP A 45 4.20 -20.70 -18.41
N PRO A 46 4.23 -20.18 -19.66
CA PRO A 46 3.59 -18.91 -20.00
C PRO A 46 2.07 -18.87 -19.82
N SER A 47 1.41 -20.01 -19.55
CA SER A 47 -0.02 -20.04 -19.21
C SER A 47 -0.31 -19.67 -17.75
N VAL A 48 0.73 -19.56 -16.91
CA VAL A 48 0.65 -19.15 -15.51
C VAL A 48 1.16 -17.72 -15.35
N LEU A 49 0.39 -16.88 -14.67
CA LEU A 49 0.75 -15.51 -14.35
C LEU A 49 1.42 -15.42 -12.97
N ALA A 50 2.67 -15.00 -12.94
CA ALA A 50 3.49 -14.90 -11.74
C ALA A 50 3.39 -13.50 -11.12
N PHE A 51 2.94 -13.44 -9.86
CA PHE A 51 3.10 -12.27 -9.00
C PHE A 51 4.47 -12.34 -8.32
N SER A 52 5.35 -11.42 -8.68
CA SER A 52 6.74 -11.39 -8.24
C SER A 52 6.96 -10.33 -7.16
N ALA A 53 7.49 -10.72 -6.00
CA ALA A 53 7.88 -9.79 -4.95
C ALA A 53 8.98 -10.37 -4.04
N PRO A 54 9.87 -9.53 -3.47
CA PRO A 54 10.92 -9.96 -2.54
C PRO A 54 10.38 -10.15 -1.11
N LEU A 55 9.21 -10.80 -0.99
CA LEU A 55 8.49 -10.99 0.28
C LEU A 55 8.40 -12.47 0.68
N GLY A 56 8.75 -13.39 -0.23
CA GLY A 56 8.54 -14.82 -0.06
C GLY A 56 7.06 -15.23 -0.18
N PRO A 57 6.74 -16.54 -0.18
CA PRO A 57 5.40 -17.04 -0.53
C PRO A 57 4.27 -16.60 0.42
N ARG A 58 4.58 -16.34 1.69
CA ARG A 58 3.63 -15.85 2.71
C ARG A 58 3.93 -14.44 3.17
N GLY A 59 4.82 -13.74 2.47
CA GLY A 59 5.07 -12.35 2.76
C GLY A 59 3.83 -11.52 2.47
N SER A 60 3.66 -10.48 3.26
CA SER A 60 2.60 -9.51 3.09
C SER A 60 3.15 -8.11 2.98
N ALA A 61 2.36 -7.22 2.38
CA ALA A 61 2.61 -5.79 2.41
C ALA A 61 1.29 -5.04 2.55
N PRO A 62 1.26 -3.92 3.30
CA PRO A 62 0.08 -3.08 3.36
C PRO A 62 -0.14 -2.41 2.00
N LEU A 63 -1.36 -2.50 1.48
CA LEU A 63 -1.81 -1.74 0.31
C LEU A 63 -3.00 -0.85 0.68
N ILE A 64 -3.11 0.28 0.00
CA ILE A 64 -4.21 1.24 0.15
C ILE A 64 -4.95 1.36 -1.18
N ASP A 65 -6.27 1.25 -1.13
CA ASP A 65 -7.15 1.64 -2.24
C ASP A 65 -7.22 3.17 -2.33
N LEU A 66 -7.19 3.73 -3.54
CA LEU A 66 -7.14 5.19 -3.71
C LEU A 66 -8.43 5.90 -3.26
N ASP A 67 -9.58 5.25 -3.38
CA ASP A 67 -10.84 5.82 -2.87
C ASP A 67 -10.84 5.83 -1.33
N ASP A 68 -10.32 4.78 -0.70
CA ASP A 68 -10.11 4.74 0.75
C ASP A 68 -9.10 5.81 1.20
N PHE A 69 -8.01 6.01 0.46
CA PHE A 69 -7.05 7.06 0.75
C PHE A 69 -7.71 8.45 0.72
N GLY A 70 -8.58 8.69 -0.27
CA GLY A 70 -9.40 9.90 -0.35
C GLY A 70 -10.32 10.09 0.85
N LYS A 71 -10.93 9.02 1.37
CA LYS A 71 -11.78 9.06 2.58
C LYS A 71 -10.96 9.44 3.82
N TYR A 72 -9.73 8.92 3.97
CA TYR A 72 -8.84 9.32 5.07
C TYR A 72 -8.38 10.77 4.97
N ALA A 73 -8.04 11.23 3.76
CA ALA A 73 -7.70 12.63 3.52
C ALA A 73 -8.86 13.55 3.92
N ARG A 74 -10.09 13.22 3.50
CA ARG A 74 -11.29 13.96 3.91
C ARG A 74 -11.50 13.91 5.43
N TRP A 75 -11.36 12.74 6.06
CA TRP A 75 -11.53 12.59 7.51
C TRP A 75 -10.60 13.50 8.31
N VAL A 76 -9.35 13.69 7.86
CA VAL A 76 -8.39 14.61 8.51
C VAL A 76 -8.94 16.04 8.55
N PHE A 77 -9.55 16.51 7.47
CA PHE A 77 -10.13 17.86 7.40
C PHE A 77 -11.49 17.98 8.11
N ASP A 78 -12.32 16.94 8.05
CA ASP A 78 -13.65 16.92 8.67
C ASP A 78 -13.57 16.76 10.20
N THR A 79 -12.42 16.33 10.75
CA THR A 79 -12.26 16.05 12.19
C THR A 79 -11.01 16.69 12.83
N PRO A 80 -10.82 18.03 12.72
CA PRO A 80 -9.61 18.71 13.20
C PRO A 80 -9.33 18.47 14.69
N GLU A 81 -10.37 18.33 15.53
CA GLU A 81 -10.21 18.05 16.96
C GLU A 81 -9.61 16.67 17.26
N ARG A 82 -9.66 15.75 16.29
CA ARG A 82 -9.08 14.39 16.38
C ARG A 82 -7.80 14.26 15.58
N SER A 83 -7.68 14.97 14.46
CA SER A 83 -6.55 14.84 13.53
C SER A 83 -5.39 15.79 13.85
N THR A 84 -5.61 16.87 14.60
CA THR A 84 -4.56 17.84 14.94
C THR A 84 -3.41 17.17 15.70
N GLY A 85 -2.18 17.35 15.21
CA GLY A 85 -0.97 16.77 15.81
C GLY A 85 -0.76 15.29 15.49
N LEU A 86 -1.61 14.69 14.63
CA LEU A 86 -1.56 13.27 14.31
C LEU A 86 -0.70 13.01 13.07
N ASN A 87 0.16 11.99 13.15
CA ASN A 87 0.66 11.28 11.98
C ASN A 87 -0.18 10.01 11.79
N LEU A 88 -1.14 10.07 10.89
CA LEU A 88 -2.08 9.00 10.61
C LEU A 88 -1.49 8.06 9.55
N HIS A 89 -1.18 6.84 9.97
CA HIS A 89 -0.77 5.76 9.08
C HIS A 89 -2.00 5.00 8.58
N VAL A 90 -2.14 4.84 7.26
CA VAL A 90 -3.33 4.23 6.65
C VAL A 90 -2.95 3.14 5.65
N ALA A 91 -3.74 2.07 5.66
CA ALA A 91 -3.78 0.99 4.68
C ALA A 91 -5.22 0.49 4.60
N SER A 92 -5.64 -0.02 3.44
CA SER A 92 -6.93 -0.70 3.30
C SER A 92 -6.80 -2.14 3.77
N GLU A 93 -5.67 -2.78 3.43
CA GLU A 93 -5.45 -4.19 3.74
C GLU A 93 -3.96 -4.52 3.87
N GLU A 94 -3.64 -5.48 4.73
CA GLU A 94 -2.35 -6.18 4.75
C GLU A 94 -2.43 -7.37 3.78
N VAL A 95 -1.94 -7.19 2.56
CA VAL A 95 -2.14 -8.16 1.47
C VAL A 95 -1.07 -9.24 1.53
N VAL A 96 -1.48 -10.49 1.75
CA VAL A 96 -0.61 -11.67 1.64
C VAL A 96 -0.49 -12.07 0.17
N TRP A 97 0.74 -12.23 -0.33
CA TRP A 97 0.97 -12.48 -1.76
C TRP A 97 0.35 -13.81 -2.26
N ALA A 98 0.33 -14.84 -1.41
CA ALA A 98 -0.36 -16.10 -1.73
C ALA A 98 -1.86 -15.89 -1.95
N ASP A 99 -2.49 -15.09 -1.09
CA ASP A 99 -3.93 -14.81 -1.16
C ASP A 99 -4.24 -13.92 -2.38
N LEU A 100 -3.34 -13.02 -2.76
CA LEU A 100 -3.42 -12.25 -4.00
C LEU A 100 -3.48 -13.16 -5.24
N ALA A 101 -2.55 -14.10 -5.38
CA ALA A 101 -2.53 -15.02 -6.52
C ALA A 101 -3.77 -15.94 -6.54
N SER A 102 -4.21 -16.40 -5.37
CA SER A 102 -5.44 -17.19 -5.22
C SER A 102 -6.67 -16.40 -5.64
N THR A 103 -6.85 -15.19 -5.10
CA THR A 103 -7.98 -14.29 -5.40
C THR A 103 -8.01 -13.91 -6.87
N PHE A 104 -6.86 -13.58 -7.45
CA PHE A 104 -6.75 -13.29 -8.88
C PHE A 104 -7.22 -14.49 -9.73
N SER A 105 -6.82 -15.71 -9.36
CA SER A 105 -7.22 -16.92 -10.08
C SER A 105 -8.71 -17.20 -9.97
N GLU A 106 -9.28 -17.00 -8.78
CA GLU A 106 -10.71 -17.16 -8.54
C GLU A 106 -11.55 -16.16 -9.36
N VAL A 107 -11.18 -14.89 -9.35
CA VAL A 107 -11.95 -13.81 -9.99
C VAL A 107 -11.79 -13.82 -11.51
N THR A 108 -10.61 -14.16 -12.03
CA THR A 108 -10.31 -14.05 -13.47
C THR A 108 -10.38 -15.39 -14.22
N GLY A 109 -10.34 -16.52 -13.51
CA GLY A 109 -10.20 -17.86 -14.09
C GLY A 109 -8.82 -18.16 -14.69
N LYS A 110 -7.86 -17.24 -14.59
CA LYS A 110 -6.48 -17.44 -15.07
C LYS A 110 -5.63 -18.05 -13.97
N LYS A 111 -4.72 -18.97 -14.32
CA LYS A 111 -3.79 -19.53 -13.35
C LYS A 111 -2.79 -18.47 -12.91
N ALA A 112 -2.64 -18.27 -11.60
CA ALA A 112 -1.59 -17.44 -11.05
C ALA A 112 -0.78 -18.14 -9.95
N TRP A 113 0.45 -17.67 -9.75
CA TRP A 113 1.40 -18.20 -8.77
C TRP A 113 2.26 -17.07 -8.18
N VAL A 114 2.83 -17.28 -6.99
CA VAL A 114 3.77 -16.34 -6.37
C VAL A 114 5.20 -16.75 -6.70
N LEU A 115 5.94 -15.87 -7.38
CA LEU A 115 7.36 -16.08 -7.65
C LEU A 115 8.18 -15.27 -6.64
N GLU A 116 8.99 -15.96 -5.85
CA GLU A 116 9.97 -15.31 -4.99
C GLU A 116 11.14 -14.80 -5.83
N VAL A 117 11.41 -13.50 -5.74
CA VAL A 117 12.58 -12.89 -6.38
C VAL A 117 13.60 -12.63 -5.27
N LEU A 118 14.71 -13.38 -5.30
CA LEU A 118 15.85 -13.10 -4.44
C LEU A 118 16.46 -11.76 -4.88
N GLY A 119 16.50 -10.80 -3.96
CA GLY A 119 17.11 -9.48 -4.17
C GLY A 119 18.63 -9.51 -4.21
#